data_AF-K9QQP1-F1
#
_entry.id   AF-K9QQP1-F1
#
_cell.length_a   1.000
_cell.length_b   1.000
_cell.length_c   1.000
_cell.angle_alpha   90.00
_cell.angle_beta   90.00
_cell.angle_gamma   90.00
#
_symmetry.space_group_name_H-M   'P 1'
#
loop_
_entity.id
_entity.type
_entity.pdbx_description
1 polymer ?
#
loop_
_entity_poly.entity_id
_entity_poly.type
_entity_poly.pdbx_seq_one_letter_code
_entity_poly.pdbx_strand_id
1 'polypeptide(L)'
;MINCLDVARYFIARSYEDGIEADMTNMKVQKLLYYSQSLHLALYDEPLFDQEIQAWRYGPVCPPAYRFYSEFEAQQLPIPGQEFLSQIPHEQKKLLAEVWEYFGGYHAYRLSGMTHLEFPWKKARKGLPHDASSTEPILLEDMKALGCQKLELIEREHPAYEVVMSKVLEDACNSESSNRIAQGEVRDWLNSLLD
;
A
#
# COMPACT_ATOMS: atom_id res chain seq x y z
N MET A 1 -2.48 13.04 10.16
CA MET A 1 -2.29 11.65 10.63
C MET A 1 -3.49 11.23 11.46
N ILE A 2 -3.90 9.98 11.36
CA ILE A 2 -5.04 9.40 12.09
C ILE A 2 -4.57 8.28 13.03
N ASN A 3 -5.43 7.81 13.91
CA ASN A 3 -5.10 6.71 14.83
C ASN A 3 -5.09 5.36 14.08
N CYS A 4 -4.04 4.54 14.26
CA CYS A 4 -3.98 3.20 13.65
C CYS A 4 -5.17 2.30 14.06
N LEU A 5 -5.76 2.50 15.24
CA LEU A 5 -6.95 1.77 15.66
C LEU A 5 -8.19 2.18 14.87
N ASP A 6 -8.30 3.43 14.44
CA ASP A 6 -9.44 3.87 13.62
C ASP A 6 -9.32 3.29 12.20
N VAL A 7 -8.10 3.17 11.69
CA VAL A 7 -7.83 2.44 10.43
C VAL A 7 -8.19 0.96 10.57
N ALA A 8 -7.81 0.31 11.67
CA ALA A 8 -8.17 -1.08 11.93
C ALA A 8 -9.70 -1.26 12.01
N ARG A 9 -10.38 -0.39 12.76
CA ARG A 9 -11.85 -0.39 12.88
C ARG A 9 -12.53 -0.17 11.53
N TYR A 10 -11.98 0.69 10.67
CA TYR A 10 -12.50 0.89 9.32
C TYR A 10 -12.57 -0.43 8.57
N PHE A 11 -11.48 -1.19 8.53
CA PHE A 11 -11.46 -2.47 7.83
C PHE A 11 -12.37 -3.51 8.47
N ILE A 12 -12.42 -3.57 9.81
CA ILE A 12 -13.33 -4.48 10.51
C ILE A 12 -14.78 -4.14 10.15
N ALA A 13 -15.19 -2.87 10.21
CA ALA A 13 -16.54 -2.45 9.81
C ALA A 13 -16.84 -2.83 8.35
N ARG A 14 -15.91 -2.58 7.42
CA ARG A 14 -16.03 -3.00 6.01
C ARG A 14 -16.22 -4.51 5.85
N SER A 15 -15.54 -5.33 6.65
CA SER A 15 -15.71 -6.79 6.60
C SER A 15 -17.11 -7.25 7.01
N TYR A 16 -17.74 -6.57 7.98
CA TYR A 16 -19.13 -6.84 8.37
C TYR A 16 -20.12 -6.37 7.30
N GLU A 17 -19.87 -5.20 6.68
CA GLU A 17 -20.69 -4.70 5.58
C GLU A 17 -20.70 -5.65 4.38
N ASP A 18 -19.56 -6.27 4.09
CA ASP A 18 -19.40 -7.20 2.97
C ASP A 18 -19.72 -8.67 3.35
N GLY A 19 -20.03 -8.95 4.62
CA GLY A 19 -20.39 -10.30 5.12
C GLY A 19 -19.24 -11.31 5.16
N ILE A 20 -18.00 -10.82 5.33
CA ILE A 20 -16.76 -11.62 5.38
C ILE A 20 -16.00 -11.43 6.70
N GLU A 21 -16.67 -11.01 7.76
CA GLU A 21 -16.09 -10.73 9.08
C GLU A 21 -15.41 -11.95 9.72
N ALA A 22 -15.83 -13.17 9.36
CA ALA A 22 -15.19 -14.40 9.81
C ALA A 22 -13.72 -14.52 9.35
N ASP A 23 -13.37 -13.89 8.22
CA ASP A 23 -12.00 -13.86 7.69
C ASP A 23 -11.18 -12.67 8.22
N MET A 24 -11.82 -11.75 8.96
CA MET A 24 -11.19 -10.57 9.53
C MET A 24 -10.53 -10.88 10.88
N THR A 25 -9.35 -11.50 10.80
CA THR A 25 -8.49 -11.78 11.96
C THR A 25 -7.56 -10.63 12.30
N ASN A 26 -7.00 -10.61 13.51
CA ASN A 26 -5.96 -9.62 13.89
C ASN A 26 -4.78 -9.64 12.89
N MET A 27 -4.37 -10.82 12.41
CA MET A 27 -3.32 -10.92 11.38
C MET A 27 -3.71 -10.18 10.09
N LYS A 28 -4.95 -10.30 9.62
CA LYS A 28 -5.42 -9.58 8.41
C LYS A 28 -5.38 -8.06 8.63
N VAL A 29 -5.85 -7.59 9.79
CA VAL A 29 -5.76 -6.17 10.19
C VAL A 29 -4.33 -5.67 10.11
N GLN A 30 -3.35 -6.40 10.66
CA GLN A 30 -1.94 -5.98 10.60
C GLN A 30 -1.42 -5.79 9.17
N LYS A 31 -1.84 -6.67 8.25
CA LYS A 31 -1.41 -6.59 6.85
C LYS A 31 -2.08 -5.43 6.12
N LEU A 32 -3.36 -5.17 6.39
CA LEU A 32 -4.07 -4.02 5.82
C LEU A 32 -3.52 -2.69 6.34
N LEU A 33 -3.14 -2.60 7.63
CA LEU A 33 -2.45 -1.43 8.19
C LEU A 33 -1.12 -1.15 7.47
N TYR A 34 -0.34 -2.19 7.20
CA TYR A 34 0.92 -2.08 6.49
C TYR A 34 0.78 -1.58 5.05
N TYR A 35 -0.17 -2.12 4.28
CA TYR A 35 -0.44 -1.60 2.93
C TYR A 35 -1.00 -0.18 2.97
N SER A 36 -1.89 0.15 3.91
CA SER A 36 -2.42 1.51 4.06
C SER A 36 -1.34 2.54 4.34
N GLN A 37 -0.41 2.24 5.26
CA GLN A 37 0.73 3.11 5.56
C GLN A 37 1.62 3.28 4.34
N SER A 38 1.93 2.19 3.63
CA SER A 38 2.79 2.20 2.45
C SER A 38 2.21 3.02 1.31
N LEU A 39 0.93 2.81 0.98
CA LEU A 39 0.25 3.55 -0.09
C LEU A 39 0.06 5.03 0.27
N HIS A 40 -0.27 5.36 1.52
CA HIS A 40 -0.40 6.75 1.94
C HIS A 40 0.95 7.50 1.84
N LEU A 41 2.04 6.87 2.28
CA LEU A 41 3.39 7.42 2.14
C LEU A 41 3.76 7.67 0.66
N ALA A 42 3.39 6.77 -0.24
CA ALA A 42 3.68 6.93 -1.66
C ALA A 42 2.87 8.05 -2.32
N LEU A 43 1.59 8.21 -1.96
CA LEU A 43 0.69 9.21 -2.54
C LEU A 43 0.94 10.62 -1.97
N TYR A 44 1.21 10.73 -0.68
CA TYR A 44 1.18 12.01 0.04
C TYR A 44 2.51 12.41 0.67
N ASP A 45 3.53 11.55 0.60
CA ASP A 45 4.82 11.73 1.28
C ASP A 45 4.71 11.97 2.80
N GLU A 46 3.59 11.50 3.38
CA GLU A 46 3.29 11.63 4.80
C GLU A 46 2.82 10.28 5.36
N PRO A 47 3.16 9.94 6.60
CA PRO A 47 2.62 8.75 7.26
C PRO A 47 1.10 8.86 7.46
N LEU A 48 0.36 7.75 7.32
CA LEU A 48 -1.08 7.71 7.61
C LEU A 48 -1.31 7.82 9.12
N PHE A 49 -0.52 7.08 9.89
CA PHE A 49 -0.48 7.08 11.35
C PHE A 49 0.96 7.07 11.86
N ASP A 50 1.15 7.54 13.10
CA ASP A 50 2.48 7.71 13.75
C ASP A 50 3.14 6.41 14.22
N GLN A 51 2.34 5.38 14.49
CA GLN A 51 2.85 4.15 15.07
C GLN A 51 3.75 3.41 14.08
N GLU A 52 4.93 3.00 14.55
CA GLU A 52 5.84 2.18 13.75
C GLU A 52 5.23 0.82 13.40
N ILE A 53 5.66 0.29 12.27
CA ILE A 53 5.37 -1.09 11.86
C ILE A 53 6.67 -1.89 11.98
N GLN A 54 6.62 -3.02 12.65
CA GLN A 54 7.76 -3.88 12.93
C GLN A 54 7.73 -5.16 12.09
N ALA A 55 8.89 -5.69 11.72
CA ALA A 55 9.03 -6.87 10.87
C ALA A 55 8.97 -8.20 11.65
N TRP A 56 7.81 -8.51 12.23
CA TRP A 56 7.61 -9.73 13.02
C TRP A 56 7.71 -11.00 12.18
N ARG A 57 7.82 -12.16 12.86
CA ARG A 57 7.95 -13.49 12.25
C ARG A 57 6.88 -13.76 11.17
N TYR A 58 5.62 -13.40 11.44
CA TYR A 58 4.49 -13.62 10.54
C TYR A 58 4.12 -12.35 9.74
N GLY A 59 5.13 -11.57 9.36
CA GLY A 59 4.97 -10.37 8.54
C GLY A 59 4.94 -9.08 9.36
N PRO A 60 4.68 -7.94 8.71
CA PRO A 60 4.64 -6.62 9.35
C PRO A 60 3.49 -6.54 10.36
N VAL A 61 3.75 -5.86 11.48
CA VAL A 61 2.82 -5.67 12.60
C VAL A 61 2.92 -4.25 13.15
N CYS A 62 1.80 -3.57 13.33
CA CYS A 62 1.68 -2.36 14.13
C CYS A 62 1.41 -2.76 15.59
N PRO A 63 2.39 -2.68 16.51
CA PRO A 63 2.28 -3.29 17.83
C PRO A 63 1.10 -2.78 18.67
N PRO A 64 0.75 -1.48 18.68
CA PRO A 64 -0.43 -0.99 19.40
C PRO A 64 -1.74 -1.61 18.92
N ALA A 65 -1.94 -1.72 17.60
CA ALA A 65 -3.13 -2.36 17.03
C ALA A 65 -3.14 -3.87 17.32
N TYR A 66 -1.99 -4.54 17.21
CA TYR A 66 -1.90 -5.96 17.52
C TYR A 66 -2.29 -6.26 18.95
N ARG A 67 -1.75 -5.50 19.92
CA ARG A 67 -2.07 -5.67 21.35
C ARG A 67 -3.53 -5.39 21.66
N PHE A 68 -4.14 -4.40 20.98
CA PHE A 68 -5.56 -4.10 21.19
C PHE A 68 -6.47 -5.27 20.81
N TYR A 69 -6.10 -6.03 19.77
CA TYR A 69 -6.88 -7.18 19.29
C TYR A 69 -6.24 -8.54 19.65
N SER A 70 -5.25 -8.61 20.53
CA SER A 70 -4.49 -9.85 20.76
C SER A 70 -5.30 -10.90 21.50
N GLU A 71 -6.24 -10.49 22.35
CA GLU A 71 -7.11 -11.41 23.11
C GLU A 71 -8.06 -12.23 22.24
N PHE A 72 -8.32 -11.76 21.01
CA PHE A 72 -9.17 -12.47 20.05
C PHE A 72 -8.41 -13.54 19.27
N GLU A 73 -7.08 -13.61 19.36
CA GLU A 73 -6.25 -14.57 18.64
C GLU A 73 -6.61 -14.67 17.14
N ALA A 74 -7.16 -15.82 16.71
CA ALA A 74 -7.65 -16.10 15.36
C ALA A 74 -9.18 -16.10 15.26
N GLN A 75 -9.89 -15.67 16.31
CA GLN A 75 -11.33 -15.53 16.34
C GLN A 75 -11.79 -14.26 15.62
N GLN A 76 -13.08 -14.21 15.32
CA GLN A 76 -13.75 -13.05 14.74
C GLN A 76 -13.57 -11.82 15.66
N LEU A 77 -13.15 -10.71 15.06
CA LEU A 77 -13.02 -9.44 15.77
C LEU A 77 -14.40 -8.78 15.98
N PRO A 78 -14.62 -8.06 17.10
CA PRO A 78 -15.89 -7.44 17.38
C PRO A 78 -16.18 -6.29 16.42
N ILE A 79 -17.45 -6.15 16.03
CA ILE A 79 -17.90 -5.00 15.24
C ILE A 79 -17.63 -3.70 16.03
N PRO A 80 -16.95 -2.71 15.43
CA PRO A 80 -16.74 -1.42 16.09
C PRO A 80 -18.03 -0.58 16.06
N GLY A 81 -18.20 0.29 17.05
CA GLY A 81 -19.16 1.41 16.95
C GLY A 81 -18.81 2.34 15.79
N GLN A 82 -19.74 3.17 15.30
CA GLN A 82 -19.52 4.00 14.11
C GLN A 82 -18.84 5.35 14.40
N GLU A 83 -18.59 5.69 15.67
CA GLU A 83 -18.11 7.02 16.09
C GLU A 83 -16.74 7.35 15.50
N PHE A 84 -15.87 6.35 15.31
CA PHE A 84 -14.53 6.52 14.75
C PHE A 84 -14.55 7.04 13.31
N LEU A 85 -15.63 6.79 12.54
CA LEU A 85 -15.71 7.22 11.14
C LEU A 85 -15.65 8.74 11.03
N SER A 86 -16.09 9.49 12.04
CA SER A 86 -15.97 10.95 12.07
C SER A 86 -14.53 11.44 12.21
N GLN A 87 -13.62 10.60 12.72
CA GLN A 87 -12.21 10.92 12.98
C GLN A 87 -11.31 10.66 11.77
N ILE A 88 -11.81 9.95 10.75
CA ILE A 88 -11.07 9.67 9.51
C ILE A 88 -11.48 10.72 8.46
N PRO A 89 -10.55 11.58 7.99
CA PRO A 89 -10.87 12.55 6.95
C PRO A 89 -11.16 11.86 5.61
N HIS A 90 -11.85 12.59 4.73
CA HIS A 90 -12.41 12.04 3.49
C HIS A 90 -11.37 11.41 2.56
N GLU A 91 -10.22 12.07 2.37
CA GLU A 91 -9.17 11.55 1.49
C GLU A 91 -8.55 10.26 2.04
N GLN A 92 -8.34 10.15 3.36
CA GLN A 92 -7.91 8.89 3.96
C GLN A 92 -8.97 7.79 3.81
N LYS A 93 -10.27 8.10 3.92
CA LYS A 93 -11.33 7.10 3.67
C LYS A 93 -11.28 6.56 2.24
N LYS A 94 -11.05 7.41 1.24
CA LYS A 94 -10.88 6.96 -0.16
C LYS A 94 -9.72 5.99 -0.28
N LEU A 95 -8.55 6.34 0.27
CA LEU A 95 -7.40 5.45 0.29
C LEU A 95 -7.73 4.10 0.95
N LEU A 96 -8.38 4.13 2.12
CA LEU A 96 -8.74 2.90 2.82
C LEU A 96 -9.77 2.07 2.04
N ALA A 97 -10.69 2.70 1.30
CA ALA A 97 -11.58 2.01 0.39
C ALA A 97 -10.82 1.33 -0.76
N GLU A 98 -9.83 1.99 -1.36
CA GLU A 98 -8.98 1.41 -2.42
C GLU A 98 -8.12 0.25 -1.88
N VAL A 99 -7.53 0.40 -0.69
CA VAL A 99 -6.82 -0.69 0.01
C VAL A 99 -7.75 -1.88 0.23
N TRP A 100 -8.99 -1.62 0.64
CA TRP A 100 -9.99 -2.66 0.88
C TRP A 100 -10.39 -3.37 -0.41
N GLU A 101 -10.65 -2.63 -1.48
CA GLU A 101 -11.01 -3.18 -2.79
C GLU A 101 -9.91 -4.12 -3.32
N TYR A 102 -8.65 -3.69 -3.21
CA TYR A 102 -7.54 -4.46 -3.78
C TYR A 102 -7.04 -5.59 -2.86
N PHE A 103 -6.95 -5.36 -1.55
CA PHE A 103 -6.37 -6.32 -0.60
C PHE A 103 -7.40 -7.01 0.32
N GLY A 104 -8.57 -6.42 0.53
CA GLY A 104 -9.58 -6.87 1.49
C GLY A 104 -10.15 -8.25 1.17
N GLY A 105 -10.21 -8.65 -0.10
CA GLY A 105 -10.63 -9.98 -0.53
C GLY A 105 -9.63 -11.11 -0.22
N TYR A 106 -8.38 -10.80 0.15
CA TYR A 106 -7.39 -11.83 0.44
C TYR A 106 -7.51 -12.39 1.86
N HIS A 107 -7.32 -13.70 1.98
CA HIS A 107 -7.19 -14.36 3.28
C HIS A 107 -5.90 -13.93 3.99
N ALA A 108 -5.93 -13.88 5.33
CA ALA A 108 -4.82 -13.40 6.15
C ALA A 108 -3.47 -14.09 5.84
N TYR A 109 -3.46 -15.41 5.64
CA TYR A 109 -2.26 -16.17 5.27
C TYR A 109 -1.70 -15.77 3.91
N ARG A 110 -2.55 -15.47 2.93
CA ARG A 110 -2.11 -14.99 1.60
C ARG A 110 -1.43 -13.63 1.73
N LEU A 111 -2.04 -12.71 2.50
CA LEU A 111 -1.43 -11.41 2.78
C LEU A 111 -0.09 -11.56 3.51
N SER A 112 0.01 -12.46 4.48
CA SER A 112 1.29 -12.76 5.15
C SER A 112 2.33 -13.27 4.16
N GLY A 113 1.98 -14.22 3.29
CA GLY A 113 2.87 -14.74 2.25
C GLY A 113 3.35 -13.66 1.30
N MET A 114 2.46 -12.75 0.87
CA MET A 114 2.83 -11.59 0.07
C MET A 114 3.87 -10.71 0.78
N THR A 115 3.61 -10.35 2.05
CA THR A 115 4.54 -9.49 2.80
C THR A 115 5.92 -10.11 3.04
N HIS A 116 6.03 -11.43 3.11
CA HIS A 116 7.33 -12.13 3.20
C HIS A 116 8.15 -12.03 1.91
N LEU A 117 7.49 -11.84 0.77
CA LEU A 117 8.13 -11.66 -0.53
C LEU A 117 8.51 -10.20 -0.80
N GLU A 118 8.10 -9.26 0.06
CA GLU A 118 8.31 -7.84 -0.14
C GLU A 118 9.60 -7.34 0.52
N PHE A 119 10.25 -6.37 -0.14
CA PHE A 119 11.57 -5.93 0.27
C PHE A 119 11.61 -5.25 1.66
N PRO A 120 10.63 -4.45 2.12
CA PRO A 120 10.75 -3.75 3.41
C PRO A 120 10.86 -4.71 4.59
N TRP A 121 9.99 -5.72 4.61
CA TRP A 121 10.02 -6.77 5.64
C TRP A 121 11.32 -7.60 5.58
N LYS A 122 11.79 -7.96 4.37
CA LYS A 122 13.04 -8.69 4.19
C LYS A 122 14.26 -7.88 4.63
N LYS A 123 14.31 -6.59 4.30
CA LYS A 123 15.41 -5.69 4.65
C LYS A 123 15.50 -5.50 6.17
N ALA A 124 14.38 -5.25 6.84
CA ALA A 124 14.32 -5.13 8.29
C ALA A 124 14.70 -6.42 9.03
N ARG A 125 14.61 -7.59 8.37
CA ARG A 125 15.00 -8.89 8.94
C ARG A 125 16.34 -9.42 8.44
N LYS A 126 17.15 -8.58 7.78
CA LYS A 126 18.44 -9.00 7.24
C LYS A 126 19.32 -9.61 8.33
N GLY A 127 19.81 -10.83 8.09
CA GLY A 127 20.66 -11.57 9.03
C GLY A 127 19.90 -12.42 10.05
N LEU A 128 18.56 -12.39 10.05
CA LEU A 128 17.75 -13.25 10.92
C LEU A 128 17.35 -14.56 10.20
N PRO A 129 17.29 -15.69 10.93
CA PRO A 129 16.63 -16.89 10.45
C PRO A 129 15.16 -16.64 10.10
N HIS A 130 14.60 -17.45 9.19
CA HIS A 130 13.23 -17.31 8.72
C HIS A 130 12.20 -17.32 9.87
N ASP A 131 12.40 -18.19 10.86
CA ASP A 131 11.50 -18.41 11.99
C ASP A 131 11.82 -17.57 13.24
N ALA A 132 12.88 -16.75 13.22
CA ALA A 132 13.23 -15.91 14.34
C ALA A 132 12.18 -14.82 14.59
N SER A 133 11.89 -14.54 15.87
CA SER A 133 11.15 -13.34 16.26
C SER A 133 11.97 -12.10 15.92
N SER A 134 11.29 -11.00 15.58
CA SER A 134 11.91 -9.69 15.41
C SER A 134 10.90 -8.61 15.77
N THR A 135 11.40 -7.53 16.35
CA THR A 135 10.67 -6.28 16.59
C THR A 135 11.34 -5.12 15.85
N GLU A 136 12.23 -5.42 14.88
CA GLU A 136 12.94 -4.41 14.11
C GLU A 136 11.93 -3.55 13.34
N PRO A 137 11.98 -2.21 13.47
CA PRO A 137 11.12 -1.32 12.71
C PRO A 137 11.36 -1.43 11.19
N ILE A 138 10.29 -1.37 10.41
CA ILE A 138 10.36 -1.18 8.97
C ILE A 138 10.41 0.34 8.72
N LEU A 139 11.45 0.79 8.02
CA LEU A 139 11.65 2.22 7.76
C LEU A 139 10.54 2.79 6.87
N LEU A 140 10.14 4.05 7.14
CA LEU A 140 9.12 4.75 6.34
C LEU A 140 9.54 4.87 4.87
N GLU A 141 10.82 5.12 4.58
CA GLU A 141 11.35 5.17 3.20
C GLU A 141 11.16 3.85 2.45
N ASP A 142 11.30 2.71 3.14
CA ASP A 142 11.13 1.40 2.54
C ASP A 142 9.65 1.11 2.26
N MET A 143 8.76 1.49 3.19
CA MET A 143 7.31 1.41 2.98
C MET A 143 6.83 2.36 1.88
N LYS A 144 7.40 3.57 1.77
CA LYS A 144 7.12 4.49 0.67
C LYS A 144 7.49 3.88 -0.68
N ALA A 145 8.70 3.33 -0.80
CA ALA A 145 9.16 2.66 -2.02
C ALA A 145 8.28 1.45 -2.40
N LEU A 146 7.85 0.65 -1.42
CA LEU A 146 6.85 -0.39 -1.64
C LEU A 146 5.52 0.20 -2.12
N GLY A 147 5.06 1.29 -1.50
CA GLY A 147 3.82 1.96 -1.89
C GLY A 147 3.84 2.36 -3.35
N CYS A 148 4.92 2.99 -3.83
CA CYS A 148 5.08 3.33 -5.25
C CYS A 148 4.99 2.08 -6.14
N GLN A 149 5.70 1.01 -5.79
CA GLN A 149 5.62 -0.27 -6.51
C GLN A 149 4.19 -0.83 -6.56
N LYS A 150 3.44 -0.74 -5.45
CA LYS A 150 2.08 -1.26 -5.37
C LYS A 150 1.09 -0.39 -6.14
N LEU A 151 1.23 0.93 -6.13
CA LEU A 151 0.41 1.82 -6.94
C LEU A 151 0.57 1.50 -8.43
N GLU A 152 1.80 1.33 -8.92
CA GLU A 152 2.05 0.94 -10.31
C GLU A 152 1.40 -0.41 -10.65
N LEU A 153 1.45 -1.38 -9.74
CA LEU A 153 0.81 -2.68 -9.93
C LEU A 153 -0.71 -2.56 -9.98
N ILE A 154 -1.31 -1.86 -9.01
CA ILE A 154 -2.76 -1.62 -8.93
C ILE A 154 -3.24 -0.92 -10.20
N GLU A 155 -2.52 0.10 -10.66
CA GLU A 155 -2.84 0.83 -11.87
C GLU A 155 -2.81 -0.08 -13.11
N ARG A 156 -1.75 -0.88 -13.27
CA ARG A 156 -1.60 -1.81 -14.40
C ARG A 156 -2.65 -2.93 -14.42
N GLU A 157 -3.05 -3.40 -13.25
CA GLU A 157 -4.08 -4.45 -13.12
C GLU A 157 -5.50 -3.90 -13.28
N HIS A 158 -5.69 -2.57 -13.28
CA HIS A 158 -7.00 -1.97 -13.46
C HIS A 158 -7.54 -2.27 -14.87
N PRO A 159 -8.79 -2.74 -15.03
CA PRO A 159 -9.35 -3.14 -16.34
C PRO A 159 -9.33 -2.06 -17.41
N ALA A 160 -9.33 -0.78 -17.01
CA ALA A 160 -9.26 0.34 -17.94
C ALA A 160 -7.84 0.72 -18.38
N TYR A 161 -6.78 0.16 -17.77
CA TYR A 161 -5.39 0.59 -17.98
C TYR A 161 -4.98 0.54 -19.45
N GLU A 162 -5.16 -0.59 -20.12
CA GLU A 162 -4.79 -0.78 -21.53
C GLU A 162 -5.50 0.21 -22.46
N VAL A 163 -6.79 0.47 -22.19
CA VAL A 163 -7.61 1.40 -22.98
C VAL A 163 -7.11 2.83 -22.80
N VAL A 164 -6.88 3.24 -21.55
CA VAL A 164 -6.41 4.58 -21.23
C VAL A 164 -4.98 4.79 -21.75
N MET A 165 -4.07 3.83 -21.59
CA MET A 165 -2.70 3.93 -22.11
C MET A 165 -2.62 3.94 -23.63
N SER A 166 -3.43 3.13 -24.32
CA SER A 166 -3.52 3.20 -25.77
C SER A 166 -3.94 4.59 -26.24
N LYS A 167 -4.97 5.16 -25.61
CA LYS A 167 -5.47 6.52 -25.88
C LYS A 167 -4.40 7.58 -25.63
N VAL A 168 -3.72 7.53 -24.48
CA VAL A 168 -2.66 8.47 -24.11
C VAL A 168 -1.49 8.39 -25.07
N LEU A 169 -1.08 7.19 -25.50
CA LEU A 169 -0.01 7.00 -26.47
C LEU A 169 -0.40 7.50 -27.87
N GLU A 170 -1.64 7.26 -28.30
CA GLU A 170 -2.16 7.81 -29.55
C GLU A 170 -2.15 9.35 -29.52
N ASP A 171 -2.69 9.95 -28.47
CA ASP A 171 -2.74 11.41 -28.31
C ASP A 171 -1.32 12.01 -28.24
N ALA A 172 -0.39 11.37 -27.51
CA ALA A 172 1.01 11.80 -27.44
C ALA A 172 1.70 11.73 -28.82
N CYS A 173 1.59 10.60 -29.52
CA CYS A 173 2.15 10.42 -30.86
C CYS A 173 1.58 11.42 -31.88
N ASN A 174 0.29 11.77 -31.75
CA ASN A 174 -0.38 12.73 -32.63
C ASN A 174 -0.03 14.18 -32.28
N SER A 175 0.25 14.47 -31.00
CA SER A 175 0.67 15.80 -30.51
C SER A 175 2.11 16.17 -30.90
N GLU A 176 3.00 15.20 -31.12
CA GLU A 176 4.37 15.41 -31.59
C GLU A 176 4.51 15.61 -33.12
N SER A 177 3.45 16.04 -33.79
CA SER A 177 3.50 16.31 -35.24
C SER A 177 4.12 17.66 -35.63
N SER A 178 4.57 18.51 -34.69
CA SER A 178 5.15 19.82 -35.03
C SER A 178 6.68 19.96 -34.91
N ASN A 179 7.40 19.00 -34.32
CA ASN A 179 8.87 19.04 -34.20
C ASN A 179 9.49 17.66 -34.50
N ARG A 180 9.16 17.08 -35.66
CA ARG A 180 10.00 15.99 -36.18
C ARG A 180 11.35 16.58 -36.49
N ILE A 181 12.35 16.26 -35.66
CA ILE A 181 13.72 16.65 -35.90
C ILE A 181 14.11 16.13 -37.29
N ALA A 182 14.34 17.04 -38.23
CA ALA A 182 14.68 16.67 -39.59
C ALA A 182 16.03 15.93 -39.59
N GLN A 183 16.22 15.00 -40.53
CA GLN A 183 17.48 14.29 -40.67
C GLN A 183 18.61 15.31 -40.95
N GLY A 184 19.43 15.60 -39.94
CA GLY A 184 20.48 16.64 -40.00
C GLY A 184 20.48 17.55 -38.77
N GLU A 185 19.32 17.87 -38.20
CA GLU A 185 19.18 18.83 -37.11
C GLU A 185 19.86 18.39 -35.80
N VAL A 186 19.84 17.09 -35.47
CA VAL A 186 20.61 16.57 -34.32
C VAL A 186 22.11 16.80 -34.51
N ARG A 187 22.60 16.66 -35.75
CA ARG A 187 24.02 16.79 -36.08
C ARG A 187 24.45 18.25 -36.05
N ASP A 188 23.61 19.15 -36.56
CA ASP A 188 23.84 20.60 -36.56
C ASP A 188 23.79 21.17 -35.14
N TRP A 189 22.89 20.67 -34.29
CA TRP A 189 22.83 21.03 -32.87
C TRP A 189 24.03 20.51 -32.07
N LEU A 190 24.49 19.28 -32.33
CA LEU A 190 25.71 18.76 -31.68
C LEU A 190 26.97 19.54 -32.10
N ASN A 191 27.04 19.98 -33.36
CA ASN A 191 28.16 20.78 -33.84
C ASN A 191 28.17 22.20 -33.25
N SER A 192 26.99 22.82 -33.04
CA SER A 192 26.92 24.17 -32.43
C SER A 192 27.28 24.22 -30.95
N LEU A 193 27.32 23.07 -30.27
CA LEU A 193 27.79 22.94 -28.89
C LEU A 193 29.31 22.74 -28.77
N LEU A 194 30.00 22.51 -29.90
CA LEU A 194 31.43 22.24 -29.96
C LEU A 194 32.25 23.43 -30.52
N ASP A 195 31.58 24.51 -30.93
CA ASP A 195 32.17 25.82 -31.24
C ASP A 195 32.10 26.77 -30.02
#